data_AF-A0A484YU93-F1
#
_entry.id   AF-A0A484YU93-F1
#
_cell.length_a   1.000
_cell.length_b   1.000
_cell.length_c   1.000
_cell.angle_alpha   90.00
_cell.angle_beta   90.00
_cell.angle_gamma   90.00
#
_symmetry.space_group_name_H-M   'P 1'
#
loop_
_entity.id
_entity.type
_entity.pdbx_description
1 polymer ?
#
loop_
_entity_poly.entity_id
_entity_poly.type
_entity_poly.pdbx_seq_one_letter_code
_entity_poly.pdbx_strand_id
1 'polypeptide(L)' 'MSQTAKVLLLYAHPESQDSVANRVLLKPATQLSNVTVHDLYAHYPDFFIDIPHEQELLRQHDVIVFPASALYL' A
#
# COMPACT_ATOMS: atom_id res chain seq x y z
N MET A 1 0.90 26.20 -10.04
CA MET A 1 1.05 25.64 -8.68
C MET A 1 1.29 24.15 -8.86
N SER A 2 2.34 23.59 -8.24
CA SER A 2 2.58 22.14 -8.35
C SER A 2 1.50 21.43 -7.52
N GLN A 3 0.66 20.63 -8.16
CA GLN A 3 -0.33 19.82 -7.46
C GLN A 3 0.41 18.72 -6.68
N THR A 4 0.06 18.54 -5.41
CA THR A 4 0.63 17.47 -4.59
C THR A 4 0.18 16.13 -5.16
N ALA A 5 1.13 15.30 -5.62
CA ALA A 5 0.87 13.99 -6.19
C ALA A 5 0.18 13.08 -5.17
N LYS A 6 -0.85 12.37 -5.60
CA LYS A 6 -1.51 11.30 -4.83
C LYS A 6 -0.69 10.03 -4.93
N VAL A 7 -0.33 9.45 -3.80
CA VAL A 7 0.52 8.26 -3.71
C VAL A 7 -0.31 7.09 -3.22
N LEU A 8 -0.29 5.98 -3.97
CA LEU A 8 -0.77 4.69 -3.50
C LEU A 8 0.42 3.87 -3.01
N LEU A 9 0.45 3.57 -1.72
CA LEU A 9 1.38 2.64 -1.11
C LEU A 9 0.72 1.26 -1.09
N LEU A 10 1.02 0.44 -2.09
CA LEU A 10 0.44 -0.89 -2.26
C LEU A 10 1.31 -1.92 -1.54
N TYR A 11 0.81 -2.36 -0.39
CA TYR A 11 1.52 -3.23 0.52
C TYR A 11 0.99 -4.66 0.44
N ALA A 12 1.90 -5.63 0.28
CA ALA A 12 1.56 -7.05 0.17
C ALA A 12 2.54 -7.88 1.02
N HIS A 13 2.29 -7.98 2.32
CA HIS A 13 3.11 -8.78 3.23
C HIS A 13 2.25 -9.75 4.04
N PRO A 14 2.49 -11.07 3.95
CA PRO A 14 1.67 -12.09 4.61
C PRO A 14 1.69 -11.99 6.14
N GLU A 15 2.81 -11.53 6.73
CA GLU A 15 2.94 -11.32 8.18
C GLU A 15 3.18 -9.85 8.53
N SER A 16 2.23 -8.99 8.16
CA SER A 16 2.36 -7.53 8.31
C SER A 16 2.58 -7.06 9.74
N GLN A 17 2.11 -7.83 10.73
CA GLN A 17 2.23 -7.51 12.16
C GLN A 17 3.67 -7.68 12.70
N ASP A 18 4.46 -8.58 12.09
CA ASP A 18 5.80 -8.94 12.55
C ASP A 18 6.91 -8.10 11.89
N SER A 19 6.59 -7.38 10.81
CA SER A 19 7.55 -6.54 10.11
C SER A 19 7.75 -5.20 10.82
N VAL A 20 8.71 -5.14 11.76
CA VAL A 20 9.12 -3.93 12.48
C VAL A 20 9.49 -2.79 11.52
N ALA A 21 10.24 -3.08 10.45
CA ALA A 21 10.66 -2.10 9.46
C ALA A 21 9.48 -1.50 8.69
N ASN A 22 8.55 -2.33 8.21
CA ASN A 22 7.37 -1.84 7.49
C ASN A 22 6.44 -1.07 8.42
N ARG A 23 6.27 -1.48 9.68
CA ARG A 23 5.45 -0.73 10.66
C ARG A 23 6.00 0.68 10.92
N VAL A 24 7.33 0.83 10.97
CA VAL A 24 7.99 2.13 11.14
C VAL A 24 7.83 3.01 9.89
N LEU A 25 7.83 2.44 8.69
CA LEU A 25 7.63 3.16 7.43
C LEU A 25 6.15 3.52 7.17
N LEU A 26 5.23 2.63 7.52
CA LEU A 26 3.79 2.79 7.29
C LEU A 26 3.17 3.85 8.21
N LYS A 27 3.61 3.93 9.47
CA LYS A 27 3.01 4.84 10.46
C LYS A 27 3.09 6.33 10.04
N PRO A 28 4.23 6.87 9.58
CA PRO A 28 4.27 8.22 9.01
C PRO A 28 3.48 8.34 7.72
N ALA A 29 3.52 7.33 6.85
CA ALA A 29 2.81 7.35 5.57
C ALA A 29 1.29 7.50 5.76
N THR A 30 0.70 6.82 6.75
CA THR A 30 -0.75 6.95 7.07
C THR A 30 -1.16 8.34 7.58
N GLN A 31 -0.22 9.19 7.98
CA GLN A 31 -0.51 10.55 8.45
C GLN A 31 -0.49 11.59 7.31
N LEU A 32 -0.03 11.20 6.12
CA LEU A 32 0.06 12.09 4.97
C LEU A 32 -1.26 12.08 4.21
N SER A 33 -1.90 13.25 4.11
CA SER A 33 -3.22 13.40 3.46
C SER A 33 -3.28 13.02 1.97
N ASN A 34 -2.12 12.98 1.29
CA ASN A 34 -2.00 12.60 -0.11
C ASN A 34 -1.56 11.15 -0.32
N VAL A 35 -1.45 10.35 0.76
CA VAL A 35 -1.01 8.97 0.69
C VAL A 35 -2.15 8.04 1.10
N THR A 36 -2.44 7.08 0.24
CA THR A 36 -3.34 5.95 0.51
C THR A 36 -2.50 4.73 0.78
N VAL A 37 -2.67 4.12 1.96
CA VAL A 37 -2.02 2.84 2.30
C VAL A 37 -3.02 1.72 2.04
N HIS A 38 -2.68 0.81 1.13
CA HIS A 38 -3.54 -0.31 0.75
C HIS A 38 -2.83 -1.64 1.05
N ASP A 39 -3.26 -2.33 2.10
CA ASP A 39 -2.76 -3.65 2.48
C ASP A 39 -3.61 -4.74 1.81
N LEU A 40 -3.04 -5.39 0.80
CA LEU A 40 -3.71 -6.42 0.01
C LEU A 40 -3.99 -7.69 0.81
N TYR A 41 -3.14 -8.07 1.77
CA TYR A 41 -3.37 -9.26 2.59
C TYR A 41 -4.47 -9.02 3.63
N ALA A 42 -4.56 -7.79 4.15
CA ALA A 42 -5.66 -7.41 5.04
C ALA A 42 -7.00 -7.29 4.27
N HIS A 43 -6.99 -6.78 3.03
CA HIS A 43 -8.20 -6.64 2.22
C HIS A 43 -8.70 -7.97 1.63
N TYR A 44 -7.79 -8.83 1.18
CA TYR A 44 -8.11 -10.09 0.52
C TYR A 44 -7.46 -11.27 1.27
N PRO A 45 -7.89 -11.57 2.51
CA PRO A 45 -7.33 -12.68 3.28
C PRO A 45 -7.57 -14.06 2.62
N ASP A 46 -8.54 -14.13 1.73
CA ASP A 46 -8.92 -15.31 0.93
C ASP A 46 -8.35 -15.28 -0.50
N PHE A 47 -7.56 -14.26 -0.83
CA PHE A 47 -6.90 -14.05 -2.13
C PHE A 47 -7.85 -13.83 -3.33
N PHE A 48 -9.14 -13.58 -3.10
CA PHE A 48 -10.08 -13.24 -4.17
C PHE A 48 -10.07 -11.74 -4.47
N ILE A 49 -9.11 -11.31 -5.28
CA ILE A 49 -8.91 -9.89 -5.63
C ILE A 49 -10.06 -9.34 -6.49
N ASP A 50 -10.63 -8.21 -6.09
CA ASP A 50 -11.57 -7.42 -6.90
C ASP A 50 -10.78 -6.61 -7.94
N ILE A 51 -10.62 -7.20 -9.14
CA ILE A 51 -9.83 -6.59 -10.22
C ILE A 51 -10.36 -5.20 -10.62
N PRO A 52 -11.67 -5.00 -10.89
CA PRO A 52 -12.20 -3.67 -11.19
C PRO A 52 -11.88 -2.63 -10.12
N HIS A 53 -12.03 -2.99 -8.84
CA HIS A 53 -11.74 -2.09 -7.73
C HIS A 53 -10.26 -1.66 -7.70
N GLU A 54 -9.34 -2.63 -7.77
CA GLU A 54 -7.90 -2.36 -7.75
C GLU A 54 -7.46 -1.53 -8.96
N GLN A 55 -8.02 -1.78 -10.14
CA GLN A 55 -7.74 -0.99 -11.34
C GLN A 55 -8.18 0.47 -11.18
N GLU A 56 -9.38 0.70 -10.63
CA GLU A 56 -9.84 2.06 -10.37
C GLU A 56 -8.96 2.76 -9.31
N LEU A 57 -8.59 2.03 -8.25
CA LEU A 57 -7.68 2.53 -7.22
C LEU A 57 -6.33 2.97 -7.81
N LEU A 58 -5.76 2.19 -8.73
CA LEU A 58 -4.52 2.54 -9.43
C LEU A 58 -4.67 3.80 -10.29
N ARG A 59 -5.83 4.01 -10.94
CA ARG A 59 -6.09 5.19 -11.78
C ARG A 59 -6.27 6.48 -10.99
N GLN A 60 -6.66 6.39 -9.72
CA GLN A 60 -6.89 7.55 -8.86
C GLN A 60 -5.59 8.17 -8.28
N HIS A 61 -4.44 7.51 -8.46
CA HIS A 61 -3.16 7.91 -7.90
C HIS A 61 -2.14 8.19 -8.99
N ASP A 62 -1.27 9.17 -8.73
CA ASP A 62 -0.23 9.61 -9.66
C ASP A 62 1.05 8.77 -9.53
N VAL A 63 1.29 8.25 -8.32
CA VAL A 63 2.47 7.44 -7.99
C VAL A 63 2.03 6.18 -7.26
N ILE A 64 2.56 5.04 -7.69
CA ILE A 64 2.32 3.75 -7.04
C ILE A 64 3.65 3.25 -6.49
N VAL A 65 3.68 2.94 -5.19
CA VAL A 65 4.86 2.44 -4.49
C VAL A 65 4.59 1.01 -4.03
N PHE A 66 5.48 0.11 -4.41
CA PHE A 66 5.52 -1.27 -3.94
C PHE A 66 6.69 -1.40 -2.96
N PRO A 67 6.45 -1.44 -1.64
CA PRO A 67 7.52 -1.63 -0.66
C PRO A 67 8.19 -2.98 -0.90
N ALA A 68 9.51 -3.02 -0.78
CA ALA A 68 10.23 -4.30 -0.79
C ALA A 68 9.80 -5.13 0.41
N SER A 69 8.97 -6.15 0.18
CA SER A 69 8.85 -7.27 1.09
C SER A 69 10.14 -8.08 0.94
N ALA A 70 10.94 -8.15 2.01
CA ALA A 70 12.04 -9.10 2.07
C ALA A 70 11.43 -10.51 2.11
N LEU A 71 11.11 -11.06 0.93
CA LEU A 71 10.84 -12.47 0.78
C LEU A 71 12.16 -13.17 1.14
N TYR A 72 12.21 -13.83 2.28
CA TYR A 72 13.33 -14.64 2.77
C TYR A 72 14.62 -13.87 3.12
N LEU A 73 14.73 -13.46 4.40
CA LEU A 73 15.97 -13.58 5.17
C LEU A 73 15.65 -14.20 6.53
#